data_AF-A0A3L9HQQ2-F1
#
_entry.id   AF-A0A3L9HQQ2-F1
#
_cell.length_a   1.000
_cell.length_b   1.000
_cell.length_c   1.000
_cell.angle_alpha   90.00
_cell.angle_beta   90.00
_cell.angle_gamma   90.00
#
_symmetry.space_group_name_H-M   'P 1'
#
loop_
_entity.id
_entity.type
_entity.pdbx_description
1 polymer ?
#
loop_
_entity_poly.entity_id
_entity_poly.type
_entity_poly.pdbx_seq_one_letter_code
_entity_poly.pdbx_strand_id
1 'polypeptide(L)'
;MTTLTLVLTAVGSVLLLLFLVMKARMHAFLALMVVSMGAGLFSGMPLDKIAATMEKGMGGTLGFLAVVVALGAMFGKILHETGAVDQIAVKMLKSFGHSRAHYAIGLAGLVCALPLFFEVAIVLLISVAFSMARHTGTNLVKLVIPLFAGVAAAAAFLVPGPAPMLLASQMNADFGWMILIGLCAAIPGMIIAGPLWGNFISRYVELHIPDDISEPHLGEGKMPSFGFSLSLILLPLVLVGLKTIAARFVPEGSTAYEWFEFIGHPFTAILVACLVAIYGLAMRQGMPKDKVMEICGHALQPAGIILLVIGAGGVFKQVLVDSGVGPALGEALT
;
A
#
# COMPACT_ATOMS: atom_id res chain seq x y z
N MET A 1 37.20 -0.65 12.47
CA MET A 1 36.31 0.01 13.45
C MET A 1 35.93 -1.01 14.50
N THR A 2 35.83 -0.63 15.78
CA THR A 2 35.38 -1.56 16.83
C THR A 2 33.87 -1.76 16.71
N THR A 3 33.35 -2.93 17.08
CA THR A 3 31.90 -3.24 17.06
C THR A 3 31.09 -2.16 17.79
N LEU A 4 31.62 -1.63 18.90
CA LEU A 4 31.04 -0.53 19.65
C LEU A 4 30.86 0.75 18.81
N THR A 5 31.86 1.14 18.02
CA THR A 5 31.76 2.33 17.14
C THR A 5 30.71 2.17 16.05
N LEU A 6 30.54 0.96 15.51
CA LEU A 6 29.53 0.66 14.48
C LEU A 6 28.11 0.69 15.07
N VAL A 7 27.91 0.11 16.26
CA VAL A 7 26.63 0.14 16.98
C VAL A 7 26.25 1.58 17.37
N LEU A 8 27.20 2.37 17.88
CA LEU A 8 26.98 3.79 18.18
C LEU A 8 26.63 4.59 16.93
N THR A 9 27.27 4.29 15.79
CA THR A 9 26.95 4.92 14.50
C THR A 9 25.53 4.58 14.07
N ALA A 10 25.08 3.34 14.26
CA ALA A 10 23.71 2.92 13.95
C ALA A 10 22.66 3.67 14.78
N VAL A 11 22.83 3.65 16.11
CA VAL A 11 21.91 4.32 17.05
C VAL A 11 21.92 5.83 16.79
N GLY A 12 23.10 6.43 16.62
CA GLY A 12 23.27 7.84 16.29
C GLY A 12 22.58 8.21 14.98
N SER A 13 22.64 7.35 13.96
CA SER A 13 21.97 7.58 12.67
C SER A 13 20.44 7.56 12.81
N VAL A 14 19.88 6.62 13.57
CA VAL A 14 18.44 6.56 13.84
C VAL A 14 17.98 7.79 14.63
N LEU A 15 18.71 8.16 15.69
CA LEU A 15 18.40 9.35 16.49
C LEU A 15 18.50 10.63 15.67
N LEU A 16 19.51 10.74 14.81
CA LEU A 16 19.68 11.87 13.91
C LEU A 16 18.53 11.94 12.89
N LEU A 17 18.12 10.82 12.32
CA LEU A 17 16.97 10.74 11.43
C LEU A 17 15.69 11.22 12.13
N LEU A 18 15.40 10.69 13.32
CA LEU A 18 14.25 11.10 14.12
C LEU A 18 14.30 12.59 14.47
N PHE A 19 15.46 13.11 14.85
CA PHE A 19 15.66 14.54 15.14
C PHE A 19 15.38 15.41 13.91
N LEU A 20 15.93 15.03 12.74
CA LEU A 20 15.77 15.81 11.51
C LEU A 20 14.32 15.83 11.04
N VAL A 21 13.61 14.71 11.14
CA VAL A 21 12.20 14.62 10.72
C VAL A 21 11.27 15.28 11.74
N MET A 22 11.42 14.98 13.03
CA MET A 22 10.47 15.44 14.06
C MET A 22 10.73 16.87 14.55
N LYS A 23 12.00 17.24 14.75
CA LYS A 23 12.36 18.53 15.35
C LYS A 23 12.79 19.55 14.30
N ALA A 24 13.68 19.19 13.39
CA ALA A 24 14.10 20.09 12.30
C ALA A 24 13.05 20.19 11.18
N ARG A 25 12.01 19.33 11.21
CA ARG A 25 10.92 19.27 10.22
C ARG A 25 11.42 19.16 8.78
N MET A 26 12.53 18.47 8.58
CA MET A 26 13.06 18.20 7.25
C MET A 26 12.27 17.08 6.57
N HIS A 27 12.01 17.22 5.27
CA HIS A 27 11.32 16.21 4.48
C HIS A 27 12.05 14.85 4.59
N ALA A 28 11.31 13.75 4.77
CA ALA A 28 11.86 12.43 5.07
C ALA A 28 12.91 11.97 4.04
N PHE A 29 12.69 12.23 2.75
CA PHE A 29 13.65 11.95 1.69
C PHE A 29 15.02 12.61 1.94
N LEU A 30 15.05 13.93 2.19
CA LEU A 30 16.29 14.67 2.46
C LEU A 30 16.95 14.21 3.75
N ALA A 31 16.16 13.95 4.79
CA ALA A 31 16.65 13.42 6.06
C ALA A 31 17.35 12.07 5.88
N LEU A 32 16.74 11.14 5.14
CA LEU A 32 17.34 9.84 4.84
C LEU A 32 18.65 9.97 4.06
N MET A 33 18.71 10.86 3.06
CA MET A 33 19.93 11.07 2.27
C MET A 33 21.08 11.64 3.12
N VAL A 34 20.79 12.67 3.92
CA VAL A 34 21.79 13.31 4.81
C VAL A 34 22.28 12.32 5.87
N VAL A 35 21.36 11.58 6.49
CA VAL A 35 21.71 10.57 7.50
C VAL A 35 22.50 9.43 6.89
N SER A 36 22.15 8.97 5.69
CA SER A 36 22.91 7.92 4.99
C SER A 36 24.33 8.37 4.69
N MET A 37 24.51 9.59 4.17
CA MET A 37 25.84 10.13 3.91
C MET A 37 26.64 10.29 5.21
N GLY A 38 26.01 10.82 6.27
CA GLY A 38 26.62 10.94 7.59
C GLY A 38 27.02 9.57 8.18
N ALA A 39 26.14 8.58 8.13
CA ALA A 39 26.40 7.23 8.60
C ALA A 39 27.62 6.62 7.89
N GLY A 40 27.72 6.77 6.57
CA GLY A 40 28.86 6.30 5.80
C GLY A 40 30.19 6.95 6.19
N LEU A 41 30.17 8.26 6.44
CA LEU A 41 31.34 9.01 6.91
C LEU A 41 31.78 8.54 8.30
N PHE A 42 30.84 8.47 9.26
CA PHE A 42 31.15 8.10 10.64
C PHE A 42 31.51 6.63 10.81
N SER A 43 31.05 5.75 9.92
CA SER A 43 31.47 4.36 9.89
C SER A 43 32.87 4.14 9.31
N GLY A 44 33.51 5.18 8.77
CA GLY A 44 34.83 5.09 8.15
C GLY A 44 34.83 4.50 6.74
N MET A 45 33.73 4.65 6.00
CA MET A 45 33.66 4.19 4.61
C MET A 45 34.56 5.07 3.71
N PRO A 46 35.28 4.49 2.73
CA PRO A 46 36.02 5.28 1.74
C PRO A 46 35.09 6.26 1.01
N LEU A 47 35.49 7.54 0.92
CA LEU A 47 34.66 8.62 0.37
C LEU A 47 34.21 8.35 -1.07
N ASP A 48 35.06 7.71 -1.87
CA ASP A 48 34.81 7.29 -3.23
C ASP A 48 33.72 6.20 -3.35
N LYS A 49 33.48 5.43 -2.28
CA LYS A 49 32.48 4.36 -2.25
C LYS A 49 31.12 4.81 -1.74
N ILE A 50 31.04 5.90 -0.98
CA ILE A 50 29.78 6.34 -0.35
C ILE A 50 28.70 6.59 -1.42
N ALA A 51 29.01 7.38 -2.44
CA ALA A 51 28.05 7.69 -3.50
C ALA A 51 27.62 6.42 -4.28
N ALA A 52 28.55 5.53 -4.59
CA ALA A 52 28.27 4.26 -5.27
C ALA A 52 27.38 3.32 -4.43
N THR A 53 27.65 3.23 -3.13
CA THR A 53 26.81 2.49 -2.17
C THR A 53 25.40 3.06 -2.09
N MET A 54 25.28 4.39 -2.10
CA MET A 54 23.99 5.06 -2.10
C MET A 54 23.23 4.79 -3.40
N GLU A 55 23.88 4.90 -4.57
CA GLU A 55 23.28 4.58 -5.87
C GLU A 55 22.82 3.13 -5.94
N LYS A 56 23.66 2.19 -5.48
CA LYS A 56 23.32 0.77 -5.39
C LYS A 56 22.09 0.53 -4.51
N GLY A 57 22.01 1.19 -3.35
CA GLY A 57 20.87 1.09 -2.43
C GLY A 57 19.57 1.62 -3.04
N MET A 58 19.66 2.76 -3.72
CA MET A 58 18.54 3.36 -4.46
C MET A 58 18.06 2.43 -5.58
N GLY A 59 18.97 2.01 -6.47
CA GLY A 59 18.67 1.18 -7.64
C GLY A 59 18.12 -0.19 -7.27
N GLY A 60 18.73 -0.87 -6.29
CA GLY A 60 18.28 -2.18 -5.83
C GLY A 60 16.89 -2.17 -5.19
N THR A 61 16.49 -1.03 -4.63
CA THR A 61 15.16 -0.86 -4.02
C THR A 61 14.12 -0.44 -5.06
N LEU A 62 14.45 0.53 -5.93
CA LEU A 62 13.54 1.04 -6.94
C LEU A 62 13.34 0.12 -8.13
N GLY A 63 14.33 -0.71 -8.49
CA GLY A 63 14.27 -1.56 -9.69
C GLY A 63 13.02 -2.42 -9.77
N PHE A 64 12.61 -3.02 -8.64
CA PHE A 64 11.37 -3.76 -8.56
C PHE A 64 10.16 -2.87 -8.26
N LEU A 65 10.33 -1.90 -7.36
CA LEU A 65 9.23 -1.15 -6.79
C LEU A 65 8.60 -0.14 -7.75
N ALA A 66 9.42 0.49 -8.61
CA ALA A 66 8.98 1.56 -9.50
C ALA A 66 7.83 1.10 -10.42
N VAL A 67 7.95 -0.09 -11.01
CA VAL A 67 6.96 -0.65 -11.92
C VAL A 67 5.64 -0.90 -11.20
N VAL A 68 5.70 -1.57 -10.04
CA VAL A 68 4.52 -1.94 -9.25
C VAL A 68 3.78 -0.70 -8.75
N VAL A 69 4.50 0.25 -8.17
CA VAL A 69 3.88 1.45 -7.60
C VAL A 69 3.29 2.33 -8.69
N ALA A 70 3.99 2.51 -9.82
CA ALA A 70 3.48 3.30 -10.94
C ALA A 70 2.20 2.70 -11.54
N LEU A 71 2.23 1.40 -11.88
CA LEU A 71 1.08 0.71 -12.46
C LEU A 71 -0.08 0.59 -11.46
N GLY A 72 0.23 0.31 -10.19
CA GLY A 72 -0.76 0.26 -9.12
C GLY A 72 -1.44 1.60 -8.88
N ALA A 73 -0.69 2.70 -8.90
CA ALA A 73 -1.24 4.04 -8.79
C ALA A 73 -2.17 4.37 -9.96
N MET A 74 -1.76 4.09 -11.20
CA MET A 74 -2.60 4.28 -12.39
C MET A 74 -3.87 3.43 -12.32
N PHE A 75 -3.72 2.15 -11.97
CA PHE A 75 -4.83 1.22 -11.81
C PHE A 75 -5.84 1.72 -10.76
N GLY A 76 -5.38 2.04 -9.56
CA GLY A 76 -6.23 2.57 -8.48
C GLY A 76 -6.92 3.87 -8.85
N LYS A 77 -6.20 4.80 -9.49
CA LYS A 77 -6.76 6.08 -9.92
C LYS A 77 -7.84 5.89 -10.99
N ILE A 78 -7.64 5.01 -11.98
CA ILE A 78 -8.68 4.69 -12.97
C ILE A 78 -9.91 4.09 -12.31
N LEU A 79 -9.75 3.16 -11.36
CA LEU A 79 -10.88 2.57 -10.63
C LEU A 79 -11.67 3.59 -9.82
N HIS A 80 -10.98 4.58 -9.26
CA HIS A 80 -11.59 5.68 -8.52
C HIS A 80 -12.38 6.60 -9.47
N GLU A 81 -11.76 7.08 -10.55
CA GLU A 81 -12.39 8.00 -11.52
C GLU A 81 -13.55 7.39 -12.30
N THR A 82 -13.59 6.05 -12.43
CA THR A 82 -14.67 5.31 -13.10
C THR A 82 -15.79 4.87 -12.15
N GLY A 83 -15.68 5.18 -10.85
CA GLY A 83 -16.67 4.83 -9.83
C GLY A 83 -16.73 3.34 -9.47
N ALA A 84 -15.73 2.54 -9.85
CA ALA A 84 -15.67 1.13 -9.47
C ALA A 84 -15.49 0.95 -7.96
N VAL A 85 -14.66 1.78 -7.33
CA VAL A 85 -14.45 1.75 -5.89
C VAL A 85 -15.72 2.22 -5.16
N ASP A 86 -16.37 3.27 -5.67
CA ASP A 86 -17.62 3.81 -5.12
C ASP A 86 -18.73 2.76 -5.12
N GLN A 87 -18.87 2.04 -6.23
CA GLN A 87 -19.85 0.97 -6.34
C GLN A 87 -19.63 -0.14 -5.30
N ILE A 88 -18.38 -0.52 -5.04
CA ILE A 88 -18.04 -1.54 -4.05
C ILE A 88 -18.39 -1.03 -2.65
N ALA A 89 -17.96 0.19 -2.32
CA ALA A 89 -18.26 0.83 -1.04
C ALA A 89 -19.77 0.89 -0.80
N VAL A 90 -20.53 1.48 -1.74
CA VAL A 90 -21.99 1.62 -1.62
C VAL A 90 -22.69 0.27 -1.53
N LYS A 91 -22.31 -0.70 -2.36
CA LYS A 91 -23.00 -2.01 -2.38
C LYS A 91 -22.70 -2.80 -1.12
N MET A 92 -21.46 -2.82 -0.64
CA MET A 92 -21.11 -3.50 0.62
C MET A 92 -21.87 -2.89 1.79
N LEU A 93 -21.99 -1.56 1.83
CA LEU A 93 -22.75 -0.89 2.88
C LEU A 93 -24.26 -1.16 2.80
N LYS A 94 -24.84 -1.21 1.59
CA LYS A 94 -26.26 -1.56 1.41
C LYS A 94 -26.56 -3.03 1.72
N SER A 95 -25.63 -3.94 1.43
CA SER A 95 -25.81 -5.39 1.63
C SER A 95 -25.70 -5.80 3.09
N PHE A 96 -24.93 -5.08 3.90
CA PHE A 96 -24.85 -5.31 5.34
C PHE A 96 -25.90 -4.42 6.04
N GLY A 97 -26.97 -5.01 6.53
CA GLY A 97 -28.03 -4.27 7.22
C GLY A 97 -27.53 -3.41 8.39
N HIS A 98 -28.37 -2.48 8.85
CA HIS A 98 -28.07 -1.45 9.86
C HIS A 98 -27.27 -1.96 11.08
N SER A 99 -27.55 -3.17 11.57
CA SER A 99 -26.87 -3.76 12.74
C SER A 99 -25.38 -4.10 12.52
N ARG A 100 -24.92 -4.24 11.27
CA ARG A 100 -23.54 -4.67 10.94
C ARG A 100 -22.78 -3.68 10.05
N ALA A 101 -23.28 -2.45 9.91
CA ALA A 101 -22.68 -1.40 9.08
C ALA A 101 -21.19 -1.15 9.39
N HIS A 102 -20.80 -1.23 10.67
CA HIS A 102 -19.39 -1.08 11.09
C HIS A 102 -18.44 -2.20 10.61
N TYR A 103 -18.91 -3.44 10.40
CA TYR A 103 -18.09 -4.51 9.81
C TYR A 103 -17.98 -4.31 8.30
N ALA A 104 -19.09 -3.92 7.68
CA ALA A 104 -19.18 -3.67 6.25
C ALA A 104 -18.21 -2.58 5.80
N ILE A 105 -18.14 -1.49 6.56
CA ILE A 105 -17.27 -0.36 6.22
C ILE A 105 -15.79 -0.69 6.44
N GLY A 106 -15.46 -1.50 7.45
CA GLY A 106 -14.10 -2.01 7.62
C GLY A 106 -13.69 -2.93 6.47
N LEU A 107 -14.55 -3.86 6.07
CA LEU A 107 -14.29 -4.76 4.94
C LEU A 107 -14.21 -3.99 3.62
N ALA A 108 -15.06 -2.98 3.42
CA ALA A 108 -14.98 -2.09 2.27
C ALA A 108 -13.64 -1.34 2.26
N GLY A 109 -13.20 -0.83 3.42
CA GLY A 109 -11.86 -0.27 3.62
C GLY A 109 -10.75 -1.22 3.20
N LEU A 110 -10.80 -2.47 3.68
CA LEU A 110 -9.81 -3.50 3.35
C LEU A 110 -9.74 -3.77 1.84
N VAL A 111 -10.88 -3.97 1.18
CA VAL A 111 -10.94 -4.30 -0.24
C VAL A 111 -10.56 -3.10 -1.12
N CYS A 112 -11.09 -1.91 -0.82
CA CYS A 112 -10.86 -0.71 -1.62
C CYS A 112 -9.45 -0.15 -1.46
N ALA A 113 -8.76 -0.44 -0.35
CA ALA A 113 -7.37 -0.06 -0.13
C ALA A 113 -6.36 -0.94 -0.87
N LEU A 114 -6.75 -2.10 -1.40
CA LEU A 114 -5.84 -2.93 -2.20
C LEU A 114 -5.29 -2.21 -3.46
N PRO A 115 -6.14 -1.54 -4.27
CA PRO A 115 -5.66 -0.80 -5.44
C PRO A 115 -5.32 0.67 -5.14
N LEU A 116 -5.82 1.22 -4.03
CA LEU A 116 -5.67 2.64 -3.69
C LEU A 116 -4.55 2.85 -2.66
N PHE A 117 -3.89 3.99 -2.72
CA PHE A 117 -3.07 4.42 -1.60
C PHE A 117 -3.94 4.66 -0.36
N PHE A 118 -3.35 4.43 0.82
CA PHE A 118 -3.99 4.59 2.12
C PHE A 118 -4.78 5.91 2.24
N GLU A 119 -4.14 7.03 1.89
CA GLU A 119 -4.73 8.36 1.98
C GLU A 119 -5.96 8.50 1.06
N VAL A 120 -5.86 8.02 -0.18
CA VAL A 120 -6.93 8.13 -1.18
C VAL A 120 -8.13 7.26 -0.77
N ALA A 121 -7.88 6.03 -0.30
CA ALA A 121 -8.93 5.13 0.16
C ALA A 121 -9.71 5.71 1.35
N ILE A 122 -9.02 6.34 2.30
CA ILE A 122 -9.65 6.99 3.45
C ILE A 122 -10.50 8.17 3.01
N VAL A 123 -9.95 9.09 2.22
CA VAL A 123 -10.68 10.30 1.77
C VAL A 123 -11.94 9.93 1.00
N LEU A 124 -11.88 8.87 0.18
CA LEU A 124 -13.07 8.37 -0.49
C LEU A 124 -14.09 7.83 0.52
N LEU A 125 -13.70 6.84 1.31
CA LEU A 125 -14.63 6.05 2.10
C LEU A 125 -15.15 6.78 3.34
N ILE A 126 -14.44 7.80 3.82
CA ILE A 126 -14.89 8.62 4.95
C ILE A 126 -16.14 9.42 4.59
N SER A 127 -16.26 9.90 3.35
CA SER A 127 -17.47 10.57 2.87
C SER A 127 -18.68 9.64 2.86
N VAL A 128 -18.46 8.38 2.48
CA VAL A 128 -19.47 7.32 2.53
C VAL A 128 -19.83 6.98 3.99
N ALA A 129 -18.84 6.96 4.89
CA ALA A 129 -19.06 6.79 6.33
C ALA A 129 -19.96 7.90 6.91
N PHE A 130 -19.71 9.16 6.53
CA PHE A 130 -20.53 10.31 6.95
C PHE A 130 -21.97 10.23 6.44
N SER A 131 -22.16 9.92 5.15
CA SER A 131 -23.50 9.73 4.58
C SER A 131 -24.28 8.63 5.33
N MET A 132 -23.62 7.52 5.62
CA MET A 132 -24.26 6.42 6.37
C MET A 132 -24.53 6.78 7.83
N ALA A 133 -23.62 7.49 8.50
CA ALA A 133 -23.85 7.98 9.87
C ALA A 133 -25.10 8.87 9.95
N ARG A 134 -25.27 9.80 8.99
CA ARG A 134 -26.46 10.66 8.91
C ARG A 134 -27.76 9.87 8.69
N HIS A 135 -27.77 8.94 7.73
CA HIS A 135 -28.95 8.14 7.44
C HIS A 135 -29.36 7.20 8.58
N THR A 136 -28.38 6.66 9.31
CA THR A 136 -28.62 5.67 10.36
C THR A 136 -28.71 6.27 11.76
N GLY A 137 -28.38 7.55 11.93
CA GLY A 137 -28.26 8.22 13.23
C GLY A 137 -27.20 7.58 14.14
N THR A 138 -26.21 6.89 13.57
CA THR A 138 -25.19 6.17 14.35
C THR A 138 -24.00 7.07 14.67
N ASN A 139 -23.40 6.85 15.84
CA ASN A 139 -22.17 7.54 16.22
C ASN A 139 -21.08 7.29 15.16
N LEU A 140 -20.57 8.38 14.59
CA LEU A 140 -19.59 8.39 13.52
C LEU A 140 -18.32 7.58 13.87
N VAL A 141 -17.86 7.64 15.12
CA VAL A 141 -16.68 6.90 15.60
C VAL A 141 -16.83 5.40 15.35
N LYS A 142 -18.06 4.88 15.47
CA LYS A 142 -18.38 3.47 15.25
C LYS A 142 -18.23 3.03 13.79
N LEU A 143 -18.19 3.97 12.84
CA LEU A 143 -17.99 3.71 11.41
C LEU A 143 -16.57 4.06 10.94
N VAL A 144 -16.02 5.16 11.43
CA VAL A 144 -14.69 5.65 11.02
C VAL A 144 -13.58 4.76 11.55
N ILE A 145 -13.62 4.31 12.81
CA ILE A 145 -12.57 3.44 13.37
C ILE A 145 -12.44 2.12 12.58
N PRO A 146 -13.54 1.38 12.29
CA PRO A 146 -13.47 0.22 11.41
C PRO A 146 -12.91 0.51 10.02
N LEU A 147 -13.30 1.64 9.43
CA LEU A 147 -12.79 2.06 8.13
C LEU A 147 -11.27 2.19 8.16
N PHE A 148 -10.73 2.99 9.09
CA PHE A 148 -9.29 3.18 9.23
C PHE A 148 -8.56 1.86 9.51
N ALA A 149 -9.14 0.99 10.35
CA ALA A 149 -8.57 -0.33 10.62
C ALA A 149 -8.51 -1.21 9.36
N GLY A 150 -9.55 -1.19 8.52
CA GLY A 150 -9.57 -1.95 7.26
C GLY A 150 -8.52 -1.46 6.26
N VAL A 151 -8.47 -0.14 6.02
CA VAL A 151 -7.48 0.46 5.12
C VAL A 151 -6.05 0.22 5.65
N ALA A 152 -5.82 0.40 6.95
CA ALA A 152 -4.52 0.17 7.58
C ALA A 152 -4.10 -1.31 7.50
N ALA A 153 -5.03 -2.24 7.74
CA ALA A 153 -4.75 -3.67 7.65
C ALA A 153 -4.36 -4.08 6.22
N ALA A 154 -5.04 -3.55 5.20
CA ALA A 154 -4.66 -3.79 3.81
C ALA A 154 -3.26 -3.24 3.52
N ALA A 155 -3.00 -1.98 3.88
CA ALA A 155 -1.72 -1.33 3.61
C ALA A 155 -0.54 -1.99 4.35
N ALA A 156 -0.77 -2.54 5.55
CA ALA A 156 0.27 -3.13 6.39
C ALA A 156 0.53 -4.60 6.07
N PHE A 157 -0.51 -5.40 5.83
CA PHE A 157 -0.38 -6.86 5.75
C PHE A 157 -0.50 -7.42 4.33
N LEU A 158 -1.14 -6.71 3.39
CA LEU A 158 -1.45 -7.27 2.06
C LEU A 158 -0.50 -6.77 0.97
N VAL A 159 -0.09 -7.72 0.12
CA VAL A 159 0.48 -7.46 -1.20
C VAL A 159 -0.69 -7.14 -2.16
N PRO A 160 -0.62 -6.13 -3.03
CA PRO A 160 0.58 -5.54 -3.66
C PRO A 160 1.12 -4.25 -3.02
N GLY A 161 0.92 -4.03 -1.71
CA GLY A 161 1.47 -2.87 -1.02
C GLY A 161 2.98 -2.70 -1.26
N PRO A 162 3.49 -1.47 -1.50
CA PRO A 162 4.90 -1.25 -1.88
C PRO A 162 5.89 -1.80 -0.84
N ALA A 163 5.61 -1.54 0.44
CA ALA A 163 6.48 -1.97 1.55
C ALA A 163 6.46 -3.51 1.75
N PRO A 164 5.30 -4.18 1.87
CA PRO A 164 5.24 -5.65 1.88
C PRO A 164 5.93 -6.29 0.67
N MET A 165 5.72 -5.74 -0.53
CA MET A 165 6.30 -6.27 -1.75
C MET A 165 7.82 -6.14 -1.81
N LEU A 166 8.37 -5.02 -1.34
CA LEU A 166 9.82 -4.85 -1.24
C LEU A 166 10.43 -5.89 -0.28
N LEU A 167 9.82 -6.08 0.88
CA LEU A 167 10.29 -7.08 1.85
C LEU A 167 10.23 -8.50 1.26
N ALA A 168 9.11 -8.84 0.62
CA ALA A 168 8.92 -10.15 -0.03
C ALA A 168 10.00 -10.42 -1.07
N SER A 169 10.26 -9.43 -1.94
CA SER A 169 11.29 -9.52 -2.98
C SER A 169 12.68 -9.67 -2.38
N GLN A 170 13.01 -8.94 -1.32
CA GLN A 170 14.32 -9.02 -0.66
C GLN A 170 14.53 -10.34 0.08
N MET A 171 13.47 -10.93 0.62
CA MET A 171 13.51 -12.21 1.31
C MET A 171 13.33 -13.41 0.37
N ASN A 172 13.10 -13.19 -0.93
CA ASN A 172 12.71 -14.22 -1.90
C ASN A 172 11.47 -15.01 -1.43
N ALA A 173 10.53 -14.34 -0.76
CA ALA A 173 9.30 -14.96 -0.29
C ALA A 173 8.30 -15.13 -1.44
N ASP A 174 7.54 -16.22 -1.41
CA ASP A 174 6.46 -16.44 -2.37
C ASP A 174 5.32 -15.44 -2.11
N PHE A 175 4.99 -14.66 -3.14
CA PHE A 175 3.99 -13.60 -3.04
C PHE A 175 2.58 -14.14 -2.76
N GLY A 176 2.20 -15.32 -3.28
CA GLY A 176 0.87 -15.88 -3.04
C GLY A 176 0.71 -16.37 -1.60
N TRP A 177 1.73 -17.02 -1.02
CA TRP A 177 1.74 -17.33 0.41
C TRP A 177 1.67 -16.08 1.27
N MET A 178 2.39 -15.03 0.88
CA MET A 178 2.36 -13.77 1.60
C MET A 178 0.99 -13.08 1.54
N ILE A 179 0.28 -13.16 0.41
CA ILE A 179 -1.11 -12.71 0.29
C ILE A 179 -2.01 -13.51 1.24
N LEU A 180 -1.87 -14.84 1.26
CA LEU A 180 -2.72 -15.72 2.08
C LEU A 180 -2.51 -15.47 3.58
N ILE A 181 -1.27 -15.49 4.03
CA ILE A 181 -0.90 -15.23 5.43
C ILE A 181 -1.27 -13.79 5.80
N GLY A 182 -1.00 -12.84 4.91
CA GLY A 182 -1.36 -11.43 5.07
C GLY A 182 -2.87 -11.25 5.25
N LEU A 183 -3.69 -11.96 4.49
CA LEU A 183 -5.16 -11.90 4.62
C LEU A 183 -5.64 -12.53 5.93
N CYS A 184 -5.04 -13.65 6.33
CA CYS A 184 -5.28 -14.28 7.62
C CYS A 184 -4.88 -13.39 8.80
N ALA A 185 -3.91 -12.48 8.64
CA ALA A 185 -3.55 -11.48 9.66
C ALA A 185 -4.41 -10.21 9.58
N ALA A 186 -4.71 -9.74 8.36
CA ALA A 186 -5.43 -8.50 8.10
C ALA A 186 -6.87 -8.57 8.58
N ILE A 187 -7.58 -9.68 8.34
CA ILE A 187 -8.99 -9.80 8.73
C ILE A 187 -9.16 -9.77 10.26
N PRO A 188 -8.45 -10.59 11.07
CA PRO A 188 -8.52 -10.50 12.52
C PRO A 188 -8.04 -9.14 13.04
N GLY A 189 -6.93 -8.61 12.50
CA GLY A 189 -6.41 -7.30 12.89
C GLY A 189 -7.43 -6.19 12.67
N MET A 190 -8.09 -6.17 11.51
CA MET A 190 -9.18 -5.27 11.20
C MET A 190 -10.37 -5.45 12.14
N ILE A 191 -10.78 -6.69 12.43
CA ILE A 191 -11.93 -6.96 13.31
C ILE A 191 -11.67 -6.44 14.74
N ILE A 192 -10.47 -6.70 15.27
CA ILE A 192 -10.07 -6.30 16.62
C ILE A 192 -9.90 -4.79 16.72
N ALA A 193 -9.07 -4.19 15.87
CA ALA A 193 -8.76 -2.76 15.91
C ALA A 193 -9.89 -1.87 15.37
N GLY A 194 -10.80 -2.46 14.58
CA GLY A 194 -11.86 -1.74 13.88
C GLY A 194 -13.23 -1.89 14.58
N PRO A 195 -14.10 -2.81 14.14
CA PRO A 195 -15.45 -2.98 14.70
C PRO A 195 -15.51 -3.21 16.22
N LEU A 196 -14.63 -4.06 16.77
CA LEU A 196 -14.65 -4.38 18.20
C LEU A 196 -14.22 -3.16 19.04
N TRP A 197 -13.05 -2.59 18.74
CA TRP A 197 -12.56 -1.39 19.40
C TRP A 197 -13.46 -0.16 19.15
N GLY A 198 -13.89 0.05 17.92
CA GLY A 198 -14.79 1.14 17.52
C GLY A 198 -16.12 1.13 18.27
N ASN A 199 -16.69 -0.06 18.51
CA ASN A 199 -17.92 -0.20 19.30
C ASN A 199 -17.70 0.04 20.80
N PHE A 200 -16.49 -0.20 21.31
CA PHE A 200 -16.13 0.12 22.69
C PHE A 200 -15.93 1.63 22.87
N ILE A 201 -15.09 2.26 22.05
CA ILE A 201 -14.73 3.67 22.21
C ILE A 201 -15.86 4.64 21.85
N SER A 202 -16.77 4.25 20.95
CA SER A 202 -17.96 5.06 20.61
C SER A 202 -18.95 5.24 21.77
N ARG A 203 -18.78 4.52 22.89
CA ARG A 203 -19.53 4.78 24.13
C ARG A 203 -19.00 5.97 24.93
N TYR A 204 -17.74 6.34 24.69
CA TYR A 204 -17.03 7.37 25.44
C TYR A 204 -16.75 8.63 24.62
N VAL A 205 -16.72 8.50 23.29
CA VAL A 205 -16.43 9.60 22.36
C VAL A 205 -17.52 9.69 21.31
N GLU A 206 -18.11 10.87 21.18
CA GLU A 206 -19.07 11.20 20.14
C GLU A 206 -18.51 12.34 19.29
N LEU A 207 -18.46 12.11 17.97
CA LEU A 207 -18.05 13.11 17.00
C LEU A 207 -19.30 13.61 16.29
N HIS A 208 -19.55 14.91 16.39
CA HIS A 208 -20.58 15.56 15.60
C HIS A 208 -20.17 15.58 14.14
N ILE A 209 -21.10 15.21 13.27
CA ILE A 209 -20.91 15.26 11.82
C ILE A 209 -20.94 16.74 11.44
N PRO A 210 -19.90 17.29 10.77
CA PRO A 210 -19.96 18.67 10.32
C PRO A 210 -21.14 18.88 9.36
N ASP A 211 -21.91 19.95 9.56
CA ASP A 211 -23.12 20.23 8.77
C ASP A 211 -22.80 20.50 7.29
N ASP A 212 -21.56 20.95 7.02
CA ASP A 212 -21.13 21.48 5.72
C ASP A 212 -20.54 20.45 4.75
N ILE A 213 -20.57 19.15 5.11
CA ILE A 213 -20.13 18.09 4.19
C ILE A 213 -21.31 17.72 3.33
N SER A 214 -21.30 18.18 2.07
CA SER A 214 -22.21 17.71 1.02
C SER A 214 -22.24 16.19 1.02
N GLU A 215 -23.41 15.58 0.83
CA GLU A 215 -23.49 14.15 0.49
C GLU A 215 -22.46 13.88 -0.61
N PRO A 216 -21.69 12.78 -0.53
CA PRO A 216 -20.74 12.49 -1.57
C PRO A 216 -21.48 12.54 -2.91
N HIS A 217 -20.94 13.30 -3.87
CA HIS A 217 -21.28 13.10 -5.27
C HIS A 217 -20.75 11.71 -5.64
N LEU A 218 -21.41 10.66 -5.14
CA LEU A 218 -21.34 9.31 -5.64
C LEU A 218 -21.70 9.45 -7.10
N GLY A 219 -20.69 9.43 -7.97
CA GLY A 219 -20.80 9.98 -9.31
C GLY A 219 -22.12 9.57 -9.96
N GLU A 220 -22.92 10.55 -10.39
CA GLU A 220 -24.17 10.33 -11.12
C GLU A 220 -23.94 9.66 -12.49
N GLY A 221 -22.68 9.36 -12.82
CA GLY A 221 -22.29 8.53 -13.95
C GLY A 221 -22.73 7.07 -13.79
N LYS A 222 -22.71 6.34 -14.91
CA LYS A 222 -23.02 4.91 -14.94
C LYS A 222 -21.96 4.12 -14.15
N MET A 223 -22.22 3.92 -12.86
CA MET A 223 -21.41 3.05 -12.02
C MET A 223 -21.35 1.64 -12.63
N PRO A 224 -20.17 1.00 -12.66
CA PRO A 224 -20.05 -0.38 -13.13
C PRO A 224 -20.82 -1.34 -12.23
N SER A 225 -21.00 -2.58 -12.68
CA SER A 225 -21.62 -3.60 -11.82
C SER A 225 -20.67 -3.95 -10.66
N PHE A 226 -21.26 -4.28 -9.51
CA PHE A 226 -20.49 -4.65 -8.31
C PHE A 226 -19.56 -5.84 -8.57
N GLY A 227 -20.07 -6.89 -9.22
CA GLY A 227 -19.29 -8.08 -9.53
C GLY A 227 -18.11 -7.79 -10.46
N PHE A 228 -18.31 -6.95 -11.48
CA PHE A 228 -17.22 -6.55 -12.37
C PHE A 228 -16.16 -5.73 -11.62
N SER A 229 -16.59 -4.75 -10.82
CA SER A 229 -15.69 -3.90 -10.01
C SER A 229 -14.87 -4.74 -9.04
N LEU A 230 -15.52 -5.66 -8.31
CA LEU A 230 -14.86 -6.54 -7.36
C LEU A 230 -13.88 -7.50 -8.07
N SER A 231 -14.29 -8.07 -9.21
CA SER A 231 -13.41 -8.94 -10.00
C SER A 231 -12.17 -8.21 -10.49
N LEU A 232 -12.29 -6.93 -10.85
CA LEU A 232 -11.19 -6.10 -11.33
C LEU A 232 -10.20 -5.78 -10.20
N ILE A 233 -10.68 -5.40 -9.02
CA ILE A 233 -9.84 -5.17 -7.84
C ILE A 233 -9.08 -6.43 -7.42
N LEU A 234 -9.75 -7.59 -7.46
CA LEU A 234 -9.14 -8.86 -7.06
C LEU A 234 -8.26 -9.48 -8.15
N LEU A 235 -8.35 -9.00 -9.40
CA LEU A 235 -7.65 -9.59 -10.55
C LEU A 235 -6.13 -9.72 -10.32
N PRO A 236 -5.38 -8.69 -9.87
CA PRO A 236 -3.95 -8.85 -9.61
C PRO A 236 -3.66 -9.95 -8.58
N LEU A 237 -4.44 -10.01 -7.50
CA LEU A 237 -4.25 -11.01 -6.43
C LEU A 237 -4.52 -12.42 -6.94
N VAL A 238 -5.57 -12.60 -7.74
CA VAL A 238 -5.91 -13.89 -8.35
C VAL A 238 -4.81 -14.36 -9.29
N LEU A 239 -4.28 -13.47 -10.14
CA LEU A 239 -3.18 -13.81 -11.06
C LEU A 239 -1.90 -14.20 -10.31
N VAL A 240 -1.53 -13.46 -9.26
CA VAL A 240 -0.38 -13.81 -8.41
C VAL A 240 -0.59 -15.14 -7.69
N GLY A 241 -1.79 -15.37 -7.13
CA GLY A 241 -2.12 -16.64 -6.47
C GLY A 241 -2.14 -17.84 -7.41
N LEU A 242 -2.52 -17.64 -8.68
CA LEU A 242 -2.48 -18.66 -9.72
C LEU A 242 -1.07 -19.23 -9.91
N LYS A 243 -0.02 -18.40 -9.86
CA LYS A 243 1.38 -18.88 -9.89
C LYS A 243 1.65 -19.85 -8.74
N THR A 244 1.32 -19.47 -7.50
CA THR A 244 1.59 -20.28 -6.30
C THR A 244 0.83 -21.61 -6.33
N ILE A 245 -0.41 -21.61 -6.81
CA ILE A 245 -1.20 -22.84 -6.97
C ILE A 245 -0.62 -23.71 -8.09
N ALA A 246 -0.34 -23.13 -9.25
CA ALA A 246 0.18 -23.85 -10.41
C ALA A 246 1.54 -24.51 -10.13
N ALA A 247 2.42 -23.84 -9.38
CA ALA A 247 3.70 -24.38 -8.94
C ALA A 247 3.57 -25.69 -8.13
N ARG A 248 2.38 -26.00 -7.59
CA ARG A 248 2.13 -27.24 -6.85
C ARG A 248 1.68 -28.41 -7.73
N PHE A 249 1.05 -28.13 -8.87
CA PHE A 249 0.41 -29.14 -9.72
C PHE A 249 1.13 -29.36 -11.04
N VAL A 250 2.02 -28.45 -11.44
CA VAL A 250 2.72 -28.47 -12.72
C VAL A 250 4.21 -28.73 -12.48
N PRO A 251 4.86 -29.64 -13.22
CA PRO A 251 6.31 -29.87 -13.11
C PRO A 251 7.11 -28.60 -13.43
N GLU A 252 8.11 -28.32 -12.60
CA GLU A 252 9.10 -27.25 -12.83
C GLU A 252 9.78 -27.43 -14.20
N GLY A 253 9.89 -26.34 -14.97
CA GLY A 253 10.50 -26.35 -16.31
C GLY A 253 9.59 -26.80 -17.45
N SER A 254 8.32 -27.13 -17.19
CA SER A 254 7.35 -27.30 -18.28
C SER A 254 6.91 -25.93 -18.84
N THR A 255 6.54 -25.88 -20.13
CA THR A 255 6.05 -24.65 -20.76
C THR A 255 4.83 -24.06 -20.02
N ALA A 256 3.97 -24.91 -19.46
CA ALA A 256 2.85 -24.46 -18.65
C ALA A 256 3.30 -23.74 -17.37
N TYR A 257 4.32 -24.27 -16.68
CA TYR A 257 4.90 -23.64 -15.49
C TYR A 257 5.46 -22.24 -15.79
N GLU A 258 6.22 -22.10 -16.88
CA GLU A 258 6.78 -20.81 -17.30
C GLU A 258 5.70 -19.76 -17.58
N TRP A 259 4.60 -20.16 -18.23
CA TRP A 259 3.46 -19.25 -18.46
C TRP A 259 2.78 -18.83 -17.15
N PHE A 260 2.59 -19.75 -16.21
CA PHE A 260 2.02 -19.41 -14.90
C PHE A 260 2.95 -18.51 -14.09
N GLU A 261 4.27 -18.75 -14.15
CA GLU A 261 5.26 -17.90 -13.52
C GLU A 261 5.26 -16.49 -14.12
N PHE A 262 5.18 -16.38 -15.44
CA PHE A 262 5.11 -15.10 -16.12
C PHE A 262 3.81 -14.35 -15.79
N ILE A 263 2.64 -14.98 -15.88
CA ILE A 263 1.33 -14.34 -15.66
C ILE A 263 1.12 -13.97 -14.18
N GLY A 264 1.58 -14.81 -13.26
CA GLY A 264 1.47 -14.53 -11.83
C GLY A 264 2.61 -13.71 -11.25
N HIS A 265 3.56 -13.26 -12.09
CA HIS A 265 4.53 -12.27 -11.65
C HIS A 265 3.79 -10.95 -11.28
N PRO A 266 4.12 -10.29 -10.17
CA PRO A 266 3.39 -9.08 -9.76
C PRO A 266 3.36 -7.97 -10.83
N PHE A 267 4.41 -7.85 -11.65
CA PHE A 267 4.46 -6.86 -12.74
C PHE A 267 3.42 -7.13 -13.83
N THR A 268 3.32 -8.38 -14.29
CA THR A 268 2.41 -8.74 -15.36
C THR A 268 0.98 -8.74 -14.83
N ALA A 269 0.75 -9.22 -13.61
CA ALA A 269 -0.55 -9.21 -12.96
C ALA A 269 -1.11 -7.78 -12.84
N ILE A 270 -0.32 -6.83 -12.34
CA ILE A 270 -0.78 -5.45 -12.18
C ILE A 270 -0.87 -4.70 -13.51
N LEU A 271 0.03 -5.00 -14.48
CA LEU A 271 -0.06 -4.45 -15.83
C LEU A 271 -1.36 -4.90 -16.51
N VAL A 272 -1.64 -6.20 -16.50
CA VAL A 272 -2.87 -6.76 -17.07
C VAL A 272 -4.09 -6.14 -16.41
N ALA A 273 -4.12 -6.05 -15.08
CA ALA A 273 -5.24 -5.42 -14.37
C ALA A 273 -5.41 -3.93 -14.73
N CYS A 274 -4.30 -3.19 -14.86
CA CYS A 274 -4.31 -1.80 -15.30
C CYS A 274 -4.87 -1.65 -16.72
N LEU A 275 -4.43 -2.49 -17.66
CA LEU A 275 -4.96 -2.49 -19.02
C LEU A 275 -6.44 -2.88 -19.05
N VAL A 276 -6.85 -3.91 -18.31
CA VAL A 276 -8.27 -4.30 -18.21
C VAL A 276 -9.12 -3.16 -17.62
N ALA A 277 -8.61 -2.40 -16.65
CA ALA A 277 -9.31 -1.23 -16.13
C ALA A 277 -9.41 -0.10 -17.18
N ILE A 278 -8.33 0.18 -17.92
CA ILE A 278 -8.31 1.22 -18.94
C ILE A 278 -9.24 0.89 -20.11
N TYR A 279 -9.11 -0.30 -20.70
CA TYR A 279 -9.88 -0.70 -21.89
C TYR A 279 -11.26 -1.24 -21.54
N GLY A 280 -11.36 -2.06 -20.50
CA GLY A 280 -12.59 -2.74 -20.10
C GLY A 280 -13.57 -1.85 -19.34
N LEU A 281 -13.08 -0.82 -18.66
CA LEU A 281 -13.89 0.09 -17.86
C LEU A 281 -13.85 1.52 -18.39
N ALA A 282 -12.71 2.21 -18.34
CA ALA A 282 -12.63 3.64 -18.66
C ALA A 282 -13.06 3.96 -20.10
N MET A 283 -12.46 3.31 -21.10
CA MET A 283 -12.85 3.51 -22.50
C MET A 283 -14.26 3.01 -22.82
N ARG A 284 -14.68 1.89 -22.21
CA ARG A 284 -16.02 1.34 -22.42
C ARG A 284 -17.14 2.22 -21.86
N GLN A 285 -16.85 2.99 -20.81
CA GLN A 285 -17.73 4.05 -20.29
C GLN A 285 -17.69 5.34 -21.12
N GLY A 286 -16.91 5.39 -22.20
CA GLY A 286 -16.84 6.54 -23.11
C GLY A 286 -15.82 7.60 -22.71
N MET A 287 -14.88 7.29 -21.81
CA MET A 287 -13.84 8.24 -21.42
C MET A 287 -12.89 8.51 -22.61
N PRO A 288 -12.63 9.79 -22.97
CA PRO A 288 -11.73 10.13 -24.07
C PRO A 288 -10.29 9.77 -23.70
N LYS A 289 -9.49 9.39 -24.71
CA LYS A 289 -8.11 8.91 -24.52
C LYS A 289 -7.22 9.95 -23.83
N ASP A 290 -7.41 11.22 -24.14
CA ASP A 290 -6.64 12.32 -23.52
C ASP A 290 -6.88 12.41 -22.02
N LYS A 291 -8.14 12.22 -21.59
CA LYS A 291 -8.49 12.19 -20.17
C LYS A 291 -7.90 10.96 -19.47
N VAL A 292 -7.89 9.79 -20.12
CA VAL A 292 -7.22 8.60 -19.56
C VAL A 292 -5.73 8.86 -19.35
N MET A 293 -5.06 9.47 -20.34
CA MET A 293 -3.65 9.82 -20.25
C MET A 293 -3.38 10.82 -19.12
N GLU A 294 -4.21 11.86 -18.98
CA GLU A 294 -4.14 12.83 -17.90
C GLU A 294 -4.28 12.16 -16.52
N ILE A 295 -5.30 11.29 -16.35
CA ILE A 295 -5.54 10.55 -15.12
C ILE A 295 -4.33 9.68 -14.74
N CYS A 296 -3.77 8.94 -15.72
CA CYS A 296 -2.58 8.13 -15.51
C CYS A 296 -1.37 9.00 -15.11
N GLY A 297 -1.20 10.18 -15.73
CA GLY A 297 -0.14 11.12 -15.37
C GLY A 297 -0.29 11.67 -13.95
N HIS A 298 -1.51 12.04 -13.55
CA HIS A 298 -1.80 12.55 -12.20
C HIS A 298 -1.57 11.47 -11.13
N ALA A 299 -1.87 10.20 -11.44
CA ALA A 299 -1.64 9.10 -10.53
C ALA A 299 -0.15 8.91 -10.17
N LEU A 300 0.77 9.32 -11.04
CA LEU A 300 2.21 9.20 -10.81
C LEU A 300 2.76 10.20 -9.78
N GLN A 301 2.07 11.31 -9.52
CA GLN A 301 2.53 12.33 -8.57
C GLN A 301 2.68 11.80 -7.13
N PRO A 302 1.64 11.24 -6.48
CA PRO A 302 1.77 10.67 -5.14
C PRO A 302 2.67 9.42 -5.14
N ALA A 303 2.65 8.63 -6.21
CA ALA A 303 3.54 7.48 -6.39
C ALA A 303 5.03 7.88 -6.36
N GLY A 304 5.38 9.02 -6.98
CA GLY A 304 6.75 9.53 -7.00
C GLY A 304 7.29 9.85 -5.60
N ILE A 305 6.48 10.46 -4.73
CA ILE A 305 6.87 10.74 -3.34
C ILE A 305 7.16 9.44 -2.59
N ILE A 306 6.27 8.45 -2.72
CA ILE A 306 6.40 7.14 -2.07
C ILE A 306 7.67 6.43 -2.56
N LEU A 307 7.93 6.42 -3.87
CA LEU A 307 9.12 5.82 -4.46
C LEU A 307 10.39 6.48 -3.95
N LEU A 308 10.45 7.81 -3.91
CA LEU A 308 11.63 8.52 -3.41
C LEU A 308 11.92 8.19 -1.94
N VAL A 309 10.90 8.19 -1.08
CA VAL A 309 11.07 7.90 0.35
C VAL A 309 11.51 6.45 0.58
N ILE A 310 10.87 5.48 -0.10
CA ILE A 310 11.26 4.07 0.03
C ILE A 310 12.66 3.84 -0.55
N GLY A 311 12.97 4.44 -1.69
CA GLY A 311 14.30 4.40 -2.30
C GLY A 311 15.38 4.96 -1.36
N ALA A 312 15.14 6.09 -0.70
CA ALA A 312 16.04 6.65 0.30
C ALA A 312 16.18 5.77 1.55
N GLY A 313 15.14 5.03 1.94
CA GLY A 313 15.25 3.97 2.93
C GLY A 313 16.19 2.83 2.48
N GLY A 314 16.13 2.48 1.20
CA GLY A 314 17.05 1.57 0.54
C GLY A 314 18.51 2.04 0.54
N VAL A 315 18.72 3.34 0.26
CA VAL A 315 20.02 4.01 0.40
C VAL A 315 20.56 3.84 1.81
N PHE A 316 19.75 4.17 2.82
CA PHE A 316 20.14 4.07 4.23
C PHE A 316 20.50 2.64 4.62
N LYS A 317 19.66 1.65 4.24
CA LYS A 317 19.95 0.23 4.41
C LYS A 317 21.30 -0.14 3.80
N GLN A 318 21.54 0.20 2.54
CA GLN A 318 22.74 -0.23 1.82
C GLN A 318 24.00 0.38 2.44
N VAL A 319 23.95 1.62 2.90
CA VAL A 319 25.04 2.23 3.66
C VAL A 319 25.32 1.48 4.95
N LEU A 320 24.31 1.11 5.74
CA LEU A 320 24.51 0.35 6.96
C LEU A 320 25.09 -1.05 6.70
N VAL A 321 24.72 -1.69 5.59
CA VAL A 321 25.25 -3.00 5.20
C VAL A 321 26.71 -2.88 4.76
N ASP A 322 27.01 -2.01 3.79
CA ASP A 322 28.36 -1.91 3.18
C ASP A 322 29.38 -1.23 4.11
N SER A 323 28.92 -0.49 5.13
CA SER A 323 29.77 0.02 6.22
C SER A 323 30.15 -1.01 7.28
N GLY A 324 29.56 -2.20 7.25
CA GLY A 324 29.76 -3.25 8.25
C GLY A 324 28.94 -3.06 9.54
N VAL A 325 28.11 -2.02 9.63
CA VAL A 325 27.22 -1.79 10.78
C VAL A 325 26.15 -2.88 10.89
N GLY A 326 25.56 -3.29 9.76
CA GLY A 326 24.55 -4.35 9.71
C GLY A 326 25.04 -5.69 10.29
N PRO A 327 26.16 -6.26 9.78
CA PRO A 327 26.74 -7.48 10.33
C PRO A 327 27.11 -7.37 11.81
N ALA A 328 27.72 -6.25 12.22
CA ALA A 328 28.09 -6.02 13.62
C ALA A 328 26.90 -6.00 14.58
N LEU A 329 25.75 -5.45 14.15
CA LEU A 329 24.50 -5.51 14.92
C LEU A 329 23.91 -6.93 14.95
N GLY A 330 24.00 -7.67 13.85
CA GLY A 330 23.54 -9.05 13.77
C GLY A 330 24.26 -9.95 14.78
N GLU A 331 25.59 -9.90 14.80
CA GLU A 331 26.42 -10.67 15.73
C GLU A 331 26.21 -10.26 17.20
N ALA A 332 25.92 -8.98 17.47
CA ALA A 332 25.68 -8.51 18.85
C ALA A 332 24.32 -8.95 19.43
N LEU A 333 23.37 -9.35 18.57
CA LEU A 333 22.01 -9.73 18.95
C LEU A 333 21.78 -11.26 18.95
N THR A 334 22.74 -12.05 18.48
CA THR A 334 22.76 -13.52 18.51
C THR A 334 23.70 -14.05 19.57
#